data_AF-A0AAU7FC98-F1
#
_entry.id   AF-A0AAU7FC98-F1
#
_cell.length_a   1.000
_cell.length_b   1.000
_cell.length_c   1.000
_cell.angle_alpha   90.00
_cell.angle_beta   90.00
_cell.angle_gamma   90.00
#
_symmetry.space_group_name_H-M   'P 1'
#
loop_
_entity.id
_entity.type
_entity.pdbx_description
1 polymer ?
#
loop_
_entity_poly.entity_id
_entity_poly.type
_entity_poly.pdbx_seq_one_letter_code
_entity_poly.pdbx_strand_id
1 'polypeptide(L)' 'MALLIPCHRVIQQSGALGGYRWGLGKKLMIQTWEQLQAAPVL' A
#
# COMPACT_ATOMS: atom_id res chain seq x y z
N MET A 1 0.46 -8.32 -11.29
CA MET A 1 1.61 -7.39 -11.26
C MET A 1 1.53 -6.32 -10.15
N ALA A 2 0.48 -6.23 -9.33
CA ALA A 2 0.32 -5.19 -8.29
C ALA A 2 1.23 -5.32 -7.07
N LEU A 3 1.72 -6.54 -6.83
CA LEU A 3 2.65 -6.88 -5.75
C LEU A 3 4.09 -6.90 -6.27
N LEU A 4 4.30 -7.30 -7.53
CA LEU A 4 5.61 -7.28 -8.18
C LEU A 4 6.08 -5.85 -8.48
N ILE A 5 5.20 -5.03 -9.06
CA ILE A 5 5.43 -3.59 -9.23
C ILE A 5 4.74 -2.91 -8.05
N PRO A 6 5.46 -2.23 -7.14
CA PRO A 6 4.93 -1.75 -5.87
C PRO A 6 4.12 -0.44 -6.03
N CYS A 7 3.20 -0.38 -7.00
CA CYS A 7 2.39 0.81 -7.26
C CYS A 7 1.43 1.15 -6.11
N HIS A 8 1.14 0.20 -5.21
CA HIS A 8 0.39 0.44 -3.99
C HIS A 8 1.18 1.25 -2.95
N ARG A 9 2.53 1.33 -3.06
CA ARG A 9 3.39 2.14 -2.17
C ARG A 9 3.48 3.61 -2.58
N VAL A 10 3.04 3.97 -3.80
CA VAL A 10 3.08 5.35 -4.28
C VAL A 10 1.92 6.15 -3.69
N ILE A 11 2.21 7.27 -3.04
CA ILE A 11 1.24 8.20 -2.44
C ILE A 11 1.36 9.61 -3.04
N GLN A 12 0.37 10.45 -2.82
CA GLN A 12 0.44 11.85 -3.23
C GLN A 12 1.39 12.64 -2.33
N GLN A 13 1.92 13.76 -2.82
CA GLN A 13 2.76 14.67 -2.02
C GLN A 13 2.05 15.18 -0.75
N SER A 14 0.73 15.29 -0.77
CA SER A 14 -0.09 15.64 0.39
C SER A 14 -0.13 14.56 1.49
N GLY A 15 0.39 13.37 1.22
CA GLY A 15 0.24 12.18 2.08
C GLY A 15 -1.03 11.39 1.82
N ALA A 16 -1.94 11.86 0.96
CA ALA A 16 -3.17 11.15 0.64
C ALA A 16 -2.94 9.93 -0.28
N LEU A 17 -3.84 8.94 -0.19
CA LEU A 17 -3.86 7.83 -1.13
C LEU A 17 -4.27 8.32 -2.53
N GLY A 18 -3.34 8.24 -3.48
CA GLY A 18 -3.67 8.39 -4.90
C GLY A 18 -4.38 7.16 -5.46
N GLY A 19 -5.00 7.32 -6.64
CA GLY A 19 -5.77 6.29 -7.32
C GLY A 19 -5.06 4.93 -7.43
N TYR A 20 -5.85 3.87 -7.49
CA TYR A 20 -5.37 2.50 -7.62
C TYR A 20 -6.31 1.70 -8.49
N ARG A 21 -5.76 0.89 -9.41
CA ARG A 21 -6.55 0.14 -10.41
C ARG A 21 -7.66 -0.73 -9.80
N TRP A 22 -7.49 -1.19 -8.57
CA TRP A 22 -8.46 -2.04 -7.88
C TRP A 22 -9.19 -1.36 -6.71
N GLY A 23 -9.13 -0.04 -6.63
CA GLY A 23 -9.74 0.78 -5.59
C GLY A 23 -8.85 1.04 -4.39
N LEU A 24 -9.11 2.15 -3.70
CA LEU A 24 -8.30 2.60 -2.55
C LEU A 24 -8.33 1.63 -1.38
N GLY A 25 -9.44 0.92 -1.16
CA GLY A 25 -9.55 -0.09 -0.10
C GLY A 25 -8.50 -1.20 -0.26
N LYS A 26 -8.33 -1.74 -1.48
CA LYS A 26 -7.30 -2.76 -1.73
C LYS A 26 -5.88 -2.19 -1.57
N LYS A 27 -5.66 -0.95 -1.99
CA LYS A 27 -4.36 -0.27 -1.82
C LYS A 27 -4.00 -0.11 -0.34
N LEU A 28 -4.96 0.25 0.50
CA LEU A 28 -4.77 0.36 1.94
C LEU A 28 -4.49 -1.01 2.56
N MET A 29 -5.31 -2.03 2.25
CA MET A 29 -5.13 -3.38 2.79
C MET A 29 -3.72 -3.94 2.52
N ILE A 30 -3.20 -3.79 1.30
CA ILE A 30 -1.87 -4.29 0.94
C ILE A 30 -0.79 -3.53 1.74
N GLN A 31 -0.86 -2.20 1.80
CA GLN A 31 0.09 -1.40 2.58
C GLN A 31 0.09 -1.78 4.06
N THR A 32 -1.09 -1.95 4.67
CA THR A 32 -1.21 -2.37 6.07
C THR A 32 -0.62 -3.76 6.29
N TRP A 33 -0.86 -4.70 5.36
CA TRP A 33 -0.27 -6.03 5.44
C TRP A 33 1.27 -6.00 5.36
N GLU A 34 1.85 -5.18 4.47
CA GLU A 34 3.31 -4.99 4.40
C GLU A 34 3.87 -4.39 5.69
N GLN A 35 3.18 -3.40 6.27
CA GLN A 35 3.60 -2.78 7.54
C GLN A 35 3.61 -3.79 8.70
N LEU A 36 2.60 -4.66 8.78
CA LEU A 36 2.51 -5.69 9.80
C LEU A 36 3.63 -6.74 9.68
N GLN A 37 4.07 -7.05 8.46
CA GLN A 37 5.21 -7.95 8.26
C GLN A 37 6.56 -7.31 8.51
N ALA A 38 6.67 -5.99 8.33
CA ALA A 38 7.89 -5.24 8.64
C ALA A 38 8.05 -4.95 10.14
N ALA A 39 6.97 -5.06 10.92
CA ALA A 39 7.02 -4.88 12.36
C ALA A 39 7.83 -6.01 13.01
N PRO A 40 8.78 -5.70 13.92
CA PRO A 40 9.47 -6.72 14.68
C PRO A 40 8.46 -7.50 15.52
N VAL A 41 8.56 -8.83 15.48
CA VAL A 41 7.85 -9.69 16.42
C VAL A 41 8.46 -9.41 17.79
N LEU A 42 7.67 -8.79 18.66
CA LEU A 42 8.00 -8.65 20.08
C LEU A 42 8.05 -10.01 20.77
#